data_AF-A0A3D9BC68-F1
#
_entry.id   AF-A0A3D9BC68-F1
#
_cell.length_a   1.000
_cell.length_b   1.000
_cell.length_c   1.000
_cell.angle_alpha   90.00
_cell.angle_beta   90.00
_cell.angle_gamma   90.00
#
_symmetry.space_group_name_H-M   'P 1'
#
loop_
_entity.id
_entity.type
_entity.pdbx_description
1 polymer ?
#
loop_
_entity_poly.entity_id
_entity_poly.type
_entity_poly.pdbx_seq_one_letter_code
_entity_poly.pdbx_strand_id
1 'polypeptide(L)'
;MEDKIQSYRQPLVTATGIILGFILNFASSYVKNESTLPVFLDYLVGACILIGIICLIIVLKRILQMNYPKEKSEKYYQKTLNYFIFGVSISFIGVLIDLFANFMMD
;
A
#
# COMPACT_ATOMS: atom_id res chain seq x y z
N MET A 1 -26.36 7.59 17.11
CA MET A 1 -25.11 6.83 17.34
C MET A 1 -23.98 7.69 16.82
N GLU A 2 -23.04 8.09 17.66
CA GLU A 2 -21.88 8.90 17.25
C GLU A 2 -21.14 8.22 16.10
N ASP A 3 -20.85 8.99 15.05
CA ASP A 3 -20.10 8.57 13.87
C ASP A 3 -18.61 8.36 14.26
N LYS A 4 -18.32 7.32 15.05
CA LYS A 4 -16.97 6.99 15.56
C LYS A 4 -15.93 6.91 14.45
N ILE A 5 -16.35 6.62 13.21
CA ILE A 5 -15.48 6.51 12.04
C ILE A 5 -14.87 7.83 11.62
N GLN A 6 -15.52 8.98 11.87
CA GLN A 6 -14.96 10.27 11.49
C GLN A 6 -13.59 10.51 12.13
N SER A 7 -13.40 10.11 13.39
CA SER A 7 -12.12 10.21 14.10
C SER A 7 -11.03 9.29 13.55
N TYR A 8 -11.40 8.17 12.89
CA TYR A 8 -10.44 7.23 12.30
C TYR A 8 -10.10 7.51 10.83
N ARG A 9 -10.88 8.36 10.15
CA ARG A 9 -10.62 8.72 8.74
C ARG A 9 -9.29 9.45 8.58
N GLN A 10 -9.05 10.44 9.44
CA GLN A 10 -7.89 11.31 9.31
C GLN A 10 -6.57 10.57 9.58
N PRO A 11 -6.44 9.75 10.65
CA PRO A 11 -5.27 8.89 10.82
C PRO A 11 -5.04 7.93 9.65
N LEU A 12 -6.09 7.31 9.10
CA LEU A 12 -5.96 6.36 7.99
C LEU A 12 -5.52 7.05 6.69
N VAL A 13 -6.07 8.22 6.38
CA VAL A 13 -5.66 9.03 5.22
C VAL A 13 -4.20 9.45 5.36
N THR A 14 -3.80 9.95 6.53
CA THR A 14 -2.42 10.36 6.79
C THR A 14 -1.46 9.18 6.65
N ALA A 15 -1.74 8.04 7.28
CA ALA A 15 -0.91 6.85 7.18
C ALA A 15 -0.81 6.34 5.73
N THR A 16 -1.93 6.35 4.99
CA THR A 16 -1.95 5.97 3.57
C THR A 16 -1.11 6.92 2.72
N GLY A 17 -1.21 8.23 2.93
CA GLY A 17 -0.40 9.21 2.22
C GLY A 17 1.10 9.03 2.46
N ILE A 18 1.51 8.83 3.72
CA ILE A 18 2.92 8.61 4.10
C ILE A 18 3.46 7.34 3.45
N ILE A 19 2.76 6.21 3.60
CA ILE A 19 3.23 4.92 3.07
C ILE A 19 3.26 4.93 1.56
N LEU A 20 2.25 5.51 0.90
CA LEU A 20 2.24 5.66 -0.55
C LEU A 20 3.44 6.50 -1.02
N GLY A 21 3.77 7.58 -0.31
CA GLY A 21 4.96 8.39 -0.59
C GLY A 21 6.25 7.58 -0.51
N PHE A 22 6.43 6.77 0.55
CA PHE A 22 7.59 5.89 0.67
C PHE A 22 7.67 4.84 -0.44
N ILE A 23 6.55 4.20 -0.77
CA ILE A 23 6.50 3.18 -1.84
C ILE A 23 6.83 3.79 -3.20
N LEU A 24 6.32 5.00 -3.50
CA LEU A 24 6.63 5.69 -4.75
C LEU A 24 8.10 6.12 -4.82
N ASN A 25 8.68 6.55 -3.70
CA ASN A 25 10.11 6.86 -3.63
C ASN A 25 10.96 5.61 -3.89
N PHE A 26 10.65 4.49 -3.22
CA PHE A 26 11.28 3.20 -3.47
C PHE A 26 11.14 2.81 -4.95
N ALA A 27 9.93 2.84 -5.52
CA ALA A 27 9.67 2.48 -6.90
C ALA A 27 10.50 3.32 -7.89
N SER A 28 10.58 4.63 -7.66
CA SER A 28 11.38 5.52 -8.51
C SER A 28 12.88 5.23 -8.42
N SER A 29 13.36 4.81 -7.26
CA SER A 29 14.78 4.47 -7.06
C SER A 29 15.09 3.11 -7.66
N TYR A 30 14.22 2.13 -7.43
CA TYR A 30 14.31 0.77 -7.95
C TYR A 30 14.41 0.74 -9.48
N VAL A 31 13.51 1.46 -10.18
CA VAL A 31 13.50 1.51 -11.67
C VAL A 31 14.75 2.19 -12.26
N LYS A 32 15.45 3.02 -11.49
CA LYS A 32 16.67 3.71 -11.94
C LYS A 32 17.94 2.88 -11.75
N ASN A 33 17.90 1.91 -10.85
CA ASN A 33 19.05 1.08 -10.55
C ASN A 33 19.07 -0.12 -11.50
N GLU A 34 20.27 -0.54 -11.91
CA GLU A 34 20.44 -1.81 -12.58
C GLU A 34 20.19 -2.92 -11.56
N SER A 35 19.20 -3.76 -11.83
CA SER A 35 18.87 -4.86 -10.94
C SER A 35 19.82 -6.03 -11.17
N THR A 36 20.38 -6.54 -10.07
CA THR A 36 21.15 -7.79 -10.05
C THR A 36 20.24 -9.02 -10.01
N LEU A 37 18.93 -8.81 -9.85
CA LEU A 37 17.94 -9.88 -9.80
C LEU A 37 17.80 -10.60 -11.14
N PRO A 38 17.51 -11.91 -11.12
CA PRO A 38 16.92 -12.59 -12.26
C PRO A 38 15.70 -11.80 -12.75
N VAL A 39 15.60 -11.60 -14.07
CA VAL A 39 14.54 -10.83 -14.75
C VAL A 39 13.13 -11.14 -14.20
N PHE A 40 12.86 -12.42 -13.91
CA PHE A 40 11.59 -12.85 -13.34
C PHE A 40 11.28 -12.23 -11.96
N LEU A 41 12.26 -12.22 -11.04
CA LEU A 41 12.08 -11.63 -9.72
C LEU A 41 11.96 -10.11 -9.80
N ASP A 42 12.66 -9.50 -10.75
CA ASP A 42 12.60 -8.06 -11.00
C ASP A 42 11.18 -7.61 -11.40
N TYR A 43 10.55 -8.35 -12.32
CA TYR A 43 9.15 -8.15 -12.67
C TYR A 43 8.19 -8.45 -11.51
N LEU A 44 8.51 -9.45 -10.67
CA LEU A 44 7.69 -9.78 -9.50
C LEU A 44 7.68 -8.65 -8.48
N VAL A 45 8.84 -8.08 -8.15
CA VAL A 45 8.96 -6.92 -7.27
C VAL A 45 8.18 -5.74 -7.84
N GLY A 46 8.39 -5.42 -9.13
CA GLY A 46 7.63 -4.37 -9.81
C GLY A 46 6.11 -4.58 -9.74
N ALA A 47 5.64 -5.81 -9.96
CA ALA A 47 4.22 -6.15 -9.86
C ALA A 47 3.68 -5.99 -8.42
N CYS A 48 4.42 -6.44 -7.41
CA CYS A 48 4.05 -6.26 -6.00
C CYS A 48 3.90 -4.78 -5.64
N ILE A 49 4.87 -3.96 -6.04
CA ILE A 49 4.84 -2.51 -5.79
C ILE A 49 3.64 -1.86 -6.49
N LEU A 50 3.40 -2.19 -7.77
CA LEU A 50 2.27 -1.66 -8.54
C LEU A 50 0.92 -2.03 -7.91
N ILE A 51 0.74 -3.30 -7.54
CA ILE A 51 -0.49 -3.79 -6.90
C ILE A 51 -0.74 -3.08 -5.57
N GLY A 52 0.30 -2.89 -4.77
CA GLY A 52 0.17 -2.18 -3.50
C GLY A 52 -0.16 -0.69 -3.67
N ILE A 53 0.45 0.00 -4.64
CA ILE A 53 0.09 1.39 -5.00
C ILE A 53 -1.40 1.48 -5.37
N ILE A 54 -1.88 0.59 -6.25
CA ILE A 54 -3.28 0.56 -6.67
C ILE A 54 -4.20 0.31 -5.47
N CYS A 55 -3.85 -0.64 -4.59
CA CYS A 55 -4.62 -0.90 -3.37
C CYS A 55 -4.69 0.32 -2.45
N LEU A 56 -3.58 1.03 -2.24
CA LEU A 56 -3.56 2.23 -1.39
C LEU A 56 -4.36 3.39 -2.01
N ILE A 57 -4.34 3.55 -3.33
CA ILE A 57 -5.20 4.52 -4.03
C ILE A 57 -6.68 4.15 -3.85
N ILE A 58 -7.04 2.86 -3.93
CA ILE A 58 -8.41 2.39 -3.68
C ILE A 58 -8.81 2.69 -2.23
N VAL A 59 -7.91 2.51 -1.26
CA VAL A 59 -8.14 2.87 0.15
C VAL A 59 -8.42 4.36 0.30
N LEU A 60 -7.61 5.23 -0.33
CA LEU A 60 -7.84 6.68 -0.34
C LEU A 60 -9.20 7.03 -0.92
N LYS A 61 -9.55 6.44 -2.08
CA LYS A 61 -10.87 6.64 -2.69
C LYS A 61 -11.99 6.24 -1.72
N ARG A 62 -11.89 5.07 -1.09
CA ARG A 62 -12.93 4.55 -0.19
C ARG A 62 -13.07 5.36 1.09
N ILE A 63 -11.96 5.79 1.69
CA ILE A 63 -11.98 6.55 2.94
C ILE A 63 -12.41 8.00 2.72
N LEU A 64 -12.13 8.60 1.55
CA LEU A 64 -12.56 9.95 1.18
C LEU A 64 -14.01 10.02 0.70
N GLN A 65 -14.57 8.92 0.21
CA GLN A 65 -15.97 8.85 -0.23
C GLN A 65 -16.93 9.23 0.91
N MET A 66 -17.60 10.38 0.75
CA MET A 66 -18.50 10.95 1.77
C MET A 66 -19.87 10.27 1.83
N ASN A 67 -20.23 9.52 0.78
CA ASN A 67 -21.51 8.85 0.62
C ASN A 67 -21.43 7.37 1.03
N TYR A 68 -21.06 7.11 2.29
CA TYR A 68 -20.97 5.74 2.83
C TYR A 68 -22.24 5.37 3.62
N PRO A 69 -22.71 4.11 3.56
CA PRO A 69 -23.88 3.68 4.31
C PRO A 69 -23.57 3.71 5.82
N LYS A 70 -24.11 4.70 6.52
CA LYS A 70 -23.89 4.92 7.96
C LYS A 70 -24.35 3.74 8.83
N GLU A 71 -25.35 2.98 8.38
CA GLU A 71 -25.82 1.74 9.04
C GLU A 71 -24.80 0.59 9.02
N LYS A 72 -23.85 0.58 8.08
CA LYS A 72 -22.81 -0.46 7.95
C LYS A 72 -21.40 0.13 7.99
N SER A 73 -21.28 1.29 8.63
CA SER A 73 -20.07 2.11 8.66
C SER A 73 -18.86 1.31 9.18
N GLU A 74 -19.04 0.50 10.23
CA GLU A 74 -17.99 -0.36 10.79
C GLU A 74 -17.47 -1.42 9.81
N LYS A 75 -18.37 -2.14 9.11
CA LYS A 75 -17.99 -3.13 8.09
C LYS A 75 -17.29 -2.47 6.90
N TYR A 76 -17.70 -1.26 6.54
CA TYR A 76 -17.06 -0.49 5.48
C TYR A 76 -15.63 -0.07 5.87
N TYR A 77 -15.44 0.38 7.11
CA TYR A 77 -14.14 0.72 7.66
C TYR A 77 -13.22 -0.50 7.75
N GLN A 78 -13.67 -1.62 8.34
CA GLN A 78 -12.89 -2.86 8.43
C GLN A 78 -12.44 -3.36 7.04
N LYS A 79 -13.33 -3.31 6.05
CA LYS A 79 -12.98 -3.71 4.68
C LYS A 79 -11.92 -2.77 4.08
N THR A 80 -11.98 -1.49 4.37
CA THR A 80 -10.99 -0.50 3.93
C THR A 80 -9.64 -0.71 4.63
N LEU A 81 -9.67 -1.00 5.94
CA LEU A 81 -8.48 -1.37 6.71
C LEU A 81 -7.83 -2.65 6.18
N ASN A 82 -8.61 -3.66 5.81
CA ASN A 82 -8.07 -4.89 5.22
C ASN A 82 -7.41 -4.62 3.85
N TYR A 83 -7.99 -3.78 3.00
CA TYR A 83 -7.33 -3.36 1.75
C TYR A 83 -6.04 -2.58 2.01
N PHE A 84 -6.03 -1.75 3.05
CA PHE A 84 -4.84 -1.02 3.47
C PHE A 84 -3.74 -1.99 3.91
N ILE A 85 -4.01 -2.87 4.87
CA ILE A 85 -3.04 -3.85 5.37
C ILE A 85 -2.56 -4.76 4.24
N PHE A 86 -3.46 -5.22 3.37
CA PHE A 86 -3.12 -6.07 2.23
C PHE A 86 -2.19 -5.35 1.24
N GLY A 87 -2.53 -4.11 0.87
CA GLY A 87 -1.72 -3.30 -0.04
C GLY A 87 -0.33 -3.00 0.53
N VAL A 88 -0.25 -2.61 1.80
CA VAL A 88 1.03 -2.39 2.49
C VAL A 88 1.84 -3.67 2.55
N SER A 89 1.24 -4.80 2.93
CA SER A 89 1.95 -6.07 3.07
C SER A 89 2.53 -6.54 1.74
N ILE A 90 1.77 -6.45 0.64
CA ILE A 90 2.25 -6.83 -0.68
C ILE A 90 3.41 -5.94 -1.13
N SER A 91 3.30 -4.61 -0.95
CA SER A 91 4.41 -3.72 -1.30
C SER A 91 5.66 -4.03 -0.48
N PHE A 92 5.50 -4.28 0.83
CA PHE A 92 6.62 -4.64 1.69
C PHE A 92 7.27 -5.97 1.31
N ILE A 93 6.51 -6.97 0.86
CA ILE A 93 7.07 -8.22 0.34
C ILE A 93 7.97 -7.95 -0.87
N GLY A 94 7.52 -7.09 -1.81
CA GLY A 94 8.34 -6.69 -2.96
C GLY A 94 9.66 -6.03 -2.53
N VAL A 95 9.60 -5.08 -1.59
CA VAL A 95 10.80 -4.41 -1.05
C VAL A 95 11.72 -5.41 -0.33
N LEU A 96 11.17 -6.34 0.43
CA LEU A 96 11.96 -7.34 1.15
C LEU A 96 12.67 -8.30 0.20
N ILE A 97 12.01 -8.71 -0.89
CA ILE A 97 12.65 -9.57 -1.91
C ILE A 97 13.87 -8.86 -2.49
N ASP A 98 13.74 -7.59 -2.87
CA ASP A 98 14.85 -6.77 -3.36
C ASP A 98 15.98 -6.64 -2.33
N LEU A 99 15.64 -6.34 -1.07
CA LEU A 99 16.62 -6.20 0.01
C LEU A 99 17.39 -7.51 0.27
N PHE A 100 16.68 -8.64 0.39
CA PHE A 100 17.32 -9.94 0.62
C PHE A 100 18.20 -10.36 -0.55
N ALA A 101 17.78 -10.05 -1.77
CA ALA A 101 18.54 -10.38 -2.96
C ALA A 101 19.83 -9.58 -3.06
N ASN A 102 19.79 -8.27 -2.83
CA ASN A 102 21.01 -7.45 -2.79
C ASN A 102 21.95 -7.93 -1.67
N PHE A 103 21.42 -8.20 -0.47
CA PHE A 103 22.25 -8.66 0.65
C PHE A 103 22.89 -10.04 0.46
N MET A 104 22.27 -10.95 -0.31
CA MET A 104 22.85 -12.28 -0.58
C MET A 104 23.74 -12.31 -1.84
N MET A 105 23.67 -11.29 -2.69
CA MET A 105 24.49 -11.18 -3.90
C MET A 105 25.75 -10.32 -3.71
N ASP A 106 25.82 -9.55 -2.62
CA ASP A 106 27.05 -8.96 -2.06
C ASP A 106 27.83 -9.95 -1.18
#